data_AF-F9ZLA9-F1
#
_entry.id   AF-F9ZLA9-F1
#
_cell.length_a   1.000
_cell.length_b   1.000
_cell.length_c   1.000
_cell.angle_alpha   90.00
_cell.angle_beta   90.00
_cell.angle_gamma   90.00
#
_symmetry.space_group_name_H-M   'P 1'
#
loop_
_entity.id
_entity.type
_entity.pdbx_description
1 polymer ?
#
loop_
_entity_poly.entity_id
_entity_poly.type
_entity_poly.pdbx_seq_one_letter_code
_entity_poly.pdbx_strand_id
1 'polypeptide(L)'
;MSRALVLRLLIAFLGLVFILLTIWAGNIYHFSFAVTLVIMLSFGLATFLAEIIIIIDNLEKRIKRLFPALDLSAAEQASINETLDLYVRLKKSHSVVSTRIALLEFENIHKMLSAAEHGSDYIFHDIYLASMVLLGSLEPGQTFKVVSNLSKRFYWKTGIRGTEHTELNMQQARKGIKIQRIFVLYSRSELLELEEVFHEQASAGIDVYYAFRENLESILPYASFAISEDLCTGIVSHRQDILGKVTVTTNSEWISELSTRFEEIRVASENFRLQ
;
A
#
# COMPACT_ATOMS: atom_id res chain seq x y z
N MET A 1 6.86 -19.40 28.96
CA MET A 1 6.81 -18.24 29.88
C MET A 1 7.01 -16.96 29.07
N SER A 2 6.31 -15.86 29.36
CA SER A 2 6.54 -14.59 28.66
C SER A 2 7.91 -14.03 29.03
N ARG A 3 8.60 -13.36 28.07
CA ARG A 3 9.91 -12.72 28.32
C ARG A 3 9.88 -11.76 29.51
N ALA A 4 8.76 -11.08 29.72
CA ALA A 4 8.52 -10.23 30.88
C ALA A 4 8.52 -11.01 32.20
N LEU A 5 7.88 -12.18 32.26
CA LEU A 5 7.83 -12.98 33.48
C LEU A 5 9.22 -13.54 33.86
N VAL A 6 10.05 -13.88 32.87
CA VAL A 6 11.45 -14.28 33.10
C VAL A 6 12.27 -13.11 33.64
N LEU A 7 12.10 -11.90 33.10
CA LEU A 7 12.78 -10.70 33.57
C LEU A 7 12.39 -10.34 35.02
N ARG A 8 11.10 -10.45 35.36
CA ARG A 8 10.61 -10.23 36.74
C ARG A 8 11.22 -11.20 37.74
N LEU A 9 11.28 -12.49 37.38
CA LEU A 9 11.92 -13.52 38.21
C LEU A 9 13.42 -13.26 38.37
N LEU A 10 14.10 -12.81 37.31
CA LEU A 10 15.52 -12.47 37.34
C LEU A 10 15.79 -11.27 38.27
N ILE A 11 14.99 -10.20 38.16
CA ILE A 11 15.11 -9.01 39.02
C ILE A 11 14.86 -9.37 40.49
N ALA A 12 13.81 -10.14 40.79
CA ALA A 12 13.52 -10.59 42.14
C ALA A 12 14.65 -11.47 42.71
N PHE A 13 15.19 -12.38 41.89
CA PHE A 13 16.31 -13.23 42.28
C PHE A 13 17.59 -12.42 42.56
N LEU A 14 17.96 -11.51 41.65
CA LEU A 14 19.13 -10.64 41.83
C LEU A 14 18.97 -9.74 43.05
N GLY A 15 17.76 -9.26 43.33
CA GLY A 15 17.50 -8.46 44.53
C GLY A 15 17.64 -9.24 45.83
N LEU A 16 17.17 -10.49 45.86
CA LEU A 16 17.37 -11.35 47.02
C LEU A 16 18.86 -11.67 47.25
N VAL A 17 19.60 -11.96 46.17
CA VAL A 17 21.06 -12.16 46.22
C VAL A 17 21.77 -10.90 46.72
N PHE A 18 21.37 -9.72 46.26
CA PHE A 18 21.97 -8.45 46.67
C PHE A 18 21.73 -8.14 48.15
N ILE A 19 20.51 -8.38 48.66
CA ILE A 19 20.19 -8.23 50.10
C ILE A 19 21.09 -9.16 50.94
N LEU A 20 21.22 -10.42 50.54
CA LEU A 20 22.07 -11.38 51.25
C LEU A 20 23.55 -10.97 51.25
N LEU A 21 24.07 -10.51 50.10
CA LEU A 21 25.45 -10.00 49.99
C LEU A 21 25.66 -8.73 50.82
N THR A 22 24.66 -7.85 50.91
CA THR A 22 24.73 -6.62 51.71
C THR A 22 24.77 -6.93 53.21
N ILE A 23 23.99 -7.90 53.68
CA ILE A 23 24.05 -8.39 55.08
C ILE A 23 25.43 -9.00 55.36
N TRP A 24 25.90 -9.87 54.47
CA TRP A 24 27.20 -10.53 54.61
C TRP A 24 28.36 -9.52 54.64
N ALA A 25 28.37 -8.56 53.73
CA ALA A 25 29.36 -7.49 53.69
C ALA A 25 29.26 -6.57 54.93
N GLY A 26 28.03 -6.23 55.36
CA GLY A 26 27.83 -5.43 56.56
C GLY A 26 28.39 -6.11 57.82
N ASN A 27 28.26 -7.43 57.93
CA ASN A 27 28.84 -8.21 59.03
C ASN A 27 30.37 -8.29 58.97
N ILE A 28 30.97 -8.38 57.78
CA ILE A 28 32.43 -8.49 57.61
C ILE A 28 33.14 -7.14 57.77
N TYR A 29 32.56 -6.07 57.23
CA TYR A 29 33.16 -4.74 57.18
C TYR A 29 32.63 -3.80 58.27
N HIS A 30 31.86 -4.33 59.24
CA HIS A 30 31.28 -3.59 60.37
C HIS A 30 30.48 -2.35 59.95
N PHE A 31 29.64 -2.47 58.92
CA PHE A 31 28.71 -1.38 58.60
C PHE A 31 27.73 -1.16 59.74
N SER A 32 27.49 0.10 60.07
CA SER A 32 26.42 0.44 61.01
C SER A 32 25.08 -0.03 60.45
N PHE A 33 24.16 -0.39 61.35
CA PHE A 33 22.80 -0.81 60.97
C PHE A 33 22.12 0.19 60.02
N ALA A 34 22.34 1.49 60.24
CA ALA A 34 21.81 2.56 59.40
C ALA A 34 22.32 2.49 57.96
N VAL A 35 23.61 2.21 57.75
CA VAL A 35 24.21 2.11 56.40
C VAL A 35 23.66 0.88 55.66
N THR A 36 23.60 -0.27 56.34
CA THR A 36 23.03 -1.50 55.77
C THR A 36 21.56 -1.31 55.38
N LEU A 37 20.78 -0.63 56.24
CA LEU A 37 19.37 -0.33 55.99
C LEU A 37 19.19 0.60 54.78
N VAL A 38 19.98 1.66 54.65
CA VAL A 38 19.91 2.61 53.53
C VAL A 38 20.25 1.92 52.20
N ILE A 39 21.25 1.04 52.17
CA ILE A 39 21.61 0.28 50.96
C ILE A 39 20.47 -0.65 50.55
N MET A 40 19.89 -1.40 51.50
CA MET A 40 18.75 -2.27 51.22
C MET A 40 17.52 -1.52 50.73
N LEU A 41 17.18 -0.39 51.36
CA LEU A 41 16.05 0.45 50.95
C LEU A 41 16.26 1.05 49.56
N SER A 42 17.48 1.50 49.26
CA SER A 42 17.82 2.05 47.94
C SER A 42 17.69 0.99 46.84
N PHE A 43 18.12 -0.25 47.12
CA PHE A 43 17.97 -1.34 46.17
C PHE A 43 16.51 -1.81 46.03
N GLY A 44 15.77 -1.87 47.14
CA GLY A 44 14.33 -2.15 47.13
C GLY A 44 13.57 -1.13 46.28
N LEU A 45 13.92 0.16 46.41
CA LEU A 45 13.37 1.23 45.59
C LEU A 45 13.74 1.09 44.10
N ALA A 46 15.00 0.77 43.78
CA ALA A 46 15.43 0.53 42.40
C ALA A 46 14.69 -0.64 41.75
N THR A 47 14.47 -1.72 42.51
CA THR A 47 13.72 -2.90 42.07
C THR A 47 12.25 -2.56 41.81
N PHE A 48 11.64 -1.78 42.70
CA PHE A 48 10.28 -1.29 42.54
C PHE A 48 10.11 -0.37 41.32
N LEU A 49 11.06 0.55 41.09
CA LEU A 49 11.07 1.41 39.90
C LEU A 49 11.22 0.59 38.61
N ALA A 50 12.07 -0.45 38.61
CA ALA A 50 12.20 -1.34 37.47
C ALA A 50 10.89 -2.07 37.13
N GLU A 51 10.14 -2.53 38.13
CA GLU A 51 8.80 -3.12 37.92
C GLU A 51 7.80 -2.10 37.37
N ILE A 52 7.81 -0.86 37.86
CA ILE A 52 6.96 0.21 37.30
C ILE A 52 7.27 0.41 35.82
N ILE A 53 8.55 0.48 35.43
CA ILE A 53 8.95 0.63 34.02
C ILE A 53 8.45 -0.56 33.18
N ILE A 54 8.60 -1.80 33.69
CA ILE A 54 8.10 -3.01 33.00
C ILE A 54 6.58 -3.00 32.85
N ILE A 55 5.85 -2.51 33.86
CA ILE A 55 4.39 -2.38 33.80
C ILE A 55 4.00 -1.33 32.76
N ILE A 56 4.66 -0.18 32.75
CA ILE A 56 4.41 0.91 31.79
C ILE A 56 4.69 0.42 30.36
N ASP A 57 5.82 -0.23 30.10
CA ASP A 57 6.17 -0.75 28.76
C ASP A 57 5.18 -1.83 28.29
N ASN A 58 4.74 -2.73 29.18
CA ASN A 58 3.69 -3.69 28.84
C ASN A 58 2.33 -3.03 28.60
N LEU A 59 2.00 -1.99 29.35
CA LEU A 59 0.77 -1.22 29.18
C LEU A 59 0.80 -0.48 27.84
N GLU A 60 1.91 0.17 27.50
CA GLU A 60 2.12 0.84 26.22
C GLU A 60 1.97 -0.14 25.05
N LYS A 61 2.60 -1.33 25.11
CA LYS A 61 2.45 -2.38 24.09
C LYS A 61 1.00 -2.86 23.96
N ARG A 62 0.29 -3.01 25.07
CA ARG A 62 -1.14 -3.39 25.05
C ARG A 62 -2.01 -2.28 24.48
N ILE A 63 -1.74 -1.03 24.83
CA ILE A 63 -2.44 0.15 24.30
C ILE A 63 -2.19 0.27 22.79
N LYS A 64 -0.94 0.19 22.31
CA LYS A 64 -0.60 0.18 20.88
C LYS A 64 -1.30 -0.95 20.12
N ARG A 65 -1.39 -2.14 20.73
CA ARG A 65 -2.12 -3.27 20.13
C ARG A 65 -3.64 -3.03 20.07
N LEU A 66 -4.21 -2.34 21.05
CA LEU A 66 -5.65 -2.03 21.09
C LEU A 66 -6.01 -0.78 20.26
N PHE A 67 -5.03 0.10 20.02
CA PHE A 67 -5.18 1.37 19.32
C PHE A 67 -4.03 1.55 18.31
N PRO A 68 -4.00 0.75 17.22
CA PRO A 68 -2.93 0.80 16.22
C PRO A 68 -2.81 2.16 15.53
N ALA A 69 -3.86 3.00 15.60
CA ALA A 69 -3.81 4.38 15.11
C ALA A 69 -2.76 5.25 15.86
N LEU A 70 -2.31 4.86 17.07
CA LEU A 70 -1.30 5.62 17.83
C LEU A 70 0.08 5.68 17.13
N ASP A 71 0.35 4.80 16.19
CA ASP A 71 1.57 4.83 15.37
C ASP A 71 1.47 5.83 14.20
N LEU A 72 0.30 6.42 13.96
CA LEU A 72 0.06 7.42 12.91
C LEU A 72 0.28 8.85 13.44
N SER A 73 0.43 9.82 12.54
CA SER A 73 0.48 11.22 12.92
C SER A 73 -0.83 11.68 13.58
N ALA A 74 -0.77 12.74 14.39
CA ALA A 74 -1.97 13.29 15.05
C ALA A 74 -3.09 13.67 14.07
N ALA A 75 -2.72 14.12 12.86
CA ALA A 75 -3.68 14.44 11.80
C ALA A 75 -4.37 13.19 11.23
N GLU A 76 -3.62 12.12 10.98
CA GLU A 76 -4.16 10.85 10.51
C GLU A 76 -5.05 10.20 11.56
N GLN A 77 -4.63 10.25 12.84
CA GLN A 77 -5.44 9.78 13.96
C GLN A 77 -6.78 10.52 14.03
N ALA A 78 -6.78 11.85 13.92
CA ALA A 78 -7.99 12.65 13.92
C ALA A 78 -8.93 12.27 12.77
N SER A 79 -8.40 12.11 11.56
CA SER A 79 -9.16 11.73 10.37
C SER A 79 -9.81 10.34 10.49
N ILE A 80 -9.05 9.35 10.98
CA ILE A 80 -9.57 7.99 11.20
C ILE A 80 -10.67 8.01 12.26
N ASN A 81 -10.45 8.69 13.38
CA ASN A 81 -11.44 8.80 14.45
C ASN A 81 -12.71 9.51 13.98
N GLU A 82 -12.59 10.58 13.20
CA GLU A 82 -13.74 11.27 12.61
C GLU A 82 -14.54 10.34 11.68
N THR A 83 -13.84 9.53 10.89
CA THR A 83 -14.45 8.55 9.99
C THR A 83 -15.21 7.47 10.78
N LEU A 84 -14.62 6.95 11.87
CA LEU A 84 -15.27 5.97 12.74
C LEU A 84 -16.51 6.56 13.44
N ASP A 85 -16.42 7.78 13.94
CA ASP A 85 -17.55 8.50 14.53
C ASP A 85 -18.69 8.69 13.52
N LEU A 86 -18.35 9.06 12.28
CA LEU A 86 -19.33 9.20 11.20
C LEU A 86 -20.00 7.87 10.88
N TYR A 87 -19.24 6.78 10.76
CA TYR A 87 -19.77 5.43 10.58
C TYR A 87 -20.76 5.04 11.71
N VAL A 88 -20.40 5.29 12.96
CA VAL A 88 -21.27 5.00 14.12
C VAL A 88 -22.56 5.81 14.08
N ARG A 89 -22.48 7.11 13.75
CA ARG A 89 -23.67 7.96 13.59
C ARG A 89 -24.57 7.46 12.48
N LEU A 90 -24.02 7.16 11.31
CA LEU A 90 -24.76 6.65 10.15
C LEU A 90 -25.44 5.30 10.44
N LYS A 91 -24.77 4.40 11.14
CA LYS A 91 -25.33 3.10 11.56
C LYS A 91 -26.54 3.26 12.48
N LYS A 92 -26.53 4.28 13.34
CA LYS A 92 -27.68 4.62 14.21
C LYS A 92 -28.83 5.25 13.43
N SER A 93 -28.57 5.95 12.32
CA SER A 93 -29.56 6.62 11.46
C SER A 93 -29.85 5.87 10.14
N HIS A 94 -29.79 4.53 10.14
CA HIS A 94 -29.85 3.66 8.95
C HIS A 94 -31.22 3.60 8.23
N SER A 95 -32.19 4.44 8.62
CA SER A 95 -33.52 4.48 7.99
C SER A 95 -33.52 5.11 6.60
N VAL A 96 -32.47 5.86 6.24
CA VAL A 96 -32.34 6.52 4.93
C VAL A 96 -31.57 5.64 3.94
N VAL A 97 -32.09 5.49 2.72
CA VAL A 97 -31.48 4.65 1.67
C VAL A 97 -30.04 5.09 1.33
N SER A 98 -29.79 6.39 1.20
CA SER A 98 -28.44 6.92 0.94
C SER A 98 -27.44 6.56 2.04
N THR A 99 -27.87 6.59 3.31
CA THR A 99 -27.06 6.14 4.44
C THR A 99 -26.71 4.66 4.34
N ARG A 100 -27.66 3.80 3.95
CA ARG A 100 -27.41 2.36 3.74
C ARG A 100 -26.41 2.10 2.61
N ILE A 101 -26.51 2.86 1.51
CA ILE A 101 -25.55 2.78 0.40
C ILE A 101 -24.14 3.17 0.87
N ALA A 102 -24.01 4.28 1.59
CA ALA A 102 -22.71 4.72 2.12
C ALA A 102 -22.09 3.71 3.09
N LEU A 103 -22.91 3.10 3.97
CA LEU A 103 -22.45 2.05 4.88
C LEU A 103 -21.99 0.79 4.14
N LEU A 104 -22.67 0.41 3.06
CA LEU A 104 -22.26 -0.72 2.23
C LEU A 104 -20.90 -0.47 1.56
N GLU A 105 -20.66 0.74 1.05
CA GLU A 105 -19.35 1.07 0.49
C GLU A 105 -18.23 1.09 1.54
N PHE A 106 -18.53 1.52 2.77
CA PHE A 106 -17.56 1.41 3.87
C PHE A 106 -17.17 -0.05 4.15
N GLU A 107 -18.15 -0.97 4.12
CA GLU A 107 -17.87 -2.42 4.26
C GLU A 107 -17.04 -2.96 3.09
N ASN A 108 -17.26 -2.45 1.87
CA ASN A 108 -16.44 -2.82 0.72
C ASN A 108 -14.98 -2.35 0.87
N ILE A 109 -14.76 -1.14 1.41
CA ILE A 109 -13.41 -0.64 1.72
C ILE A 109 -12.72 -1.56 2.73
N HIS A 110 -13.42 -2.00 3.78
CA HIS A 110 -12.85 -2.94 4.75
C HIS A 110 -12.43 -4.26 4.10
N LYS A 111 -13.28 -4.83 3.23
CA LYS A 111 -12.95 -6.06 2.48
C LYS A 111 -11.76 -5.86 1.56
N MET A 112 -11.68 -4.71 0.88
CA MET A 112 -10.56 -4.34 0.01
C MET A 112 -9.25 -4.25 0.80
N LEU A 113 -9.25 -3.57 1.95
CA LEU A 113 -8.07 -3.46 2.81
C LEU A 113 -7.62 -4.82 3.34
N SER A 114 -8.58 -5.66 3.76
CA SER A 114 -8.28 -7.02 4.21
C SER A 114 -7.69 -7.87 3.08
N ALA A 115 -8.25 -7.82 1.87
CA ALA A 115 -7.68 -8.52 0.72
C ALA A 115 -6.26 -8.04 0.39
N ALA A 116 -6.03 -6.72 0.39
CA ALA A 116 -4.72 -6.13 0.15
C ALA A 116 -3.69 -6.55 1.21
N GLU A 117 -4.05 -6.59 2.49
CA GLU A 117 -3.19 -7.06 3.60
C GLU A 117 -2.74 -8.51 3.37
N HIS A 118 -3.61 -9.35 2.83
CA HIS A 118 -3.33 -10.76 2.56
C HIS A 118 -2.72 -10.99 1.17
N GLY A 119 -2.39 -9.95 0.40
CA GLY A 119 -1.88 -10.07 -0.97
C GLY A 119 -2.86 -10.75 -1.93
N SER A 120 -4.16 -10.64 -1.65
CA SER A 120 -5.24 -11.19 -2.47
C SER A 120 -5.78 -10.16 -3.45
N ASP A 121 -6.40 -10.64 -4.53
CA ASP A 121 -7.02 -9.78 -5.51
C ASP A 121 -8.17 -8.96 -4.90
N TYR A 122 -8.26 -7.70 -5.30
CA TYR A 122 -9.34 -6.82 -4.85
C TYR A 122 -9.83 -5.91 -5.96
N ILE A 123 -11.03 -5.36 -5.74
CA ILE A 123 -11.64 -4.41 -6.66
C ILE A 123 -11.31 -2.99 -6.23
N PHE A 124 -10.86 -2.18 -7.18
CA PHE A 124 -10.67 -0.75 -7.00
C PHE A 124 -11.49 0.03 -8.03
N HIS A 125 -12.01 1.19 -7.64
CA HIS A 125 -13.01 1.92 -8.43
C HIS A 125 -12.45 3.10 -9.24
N ASP A 126 -11.23 2.96 -9.75
CA ASP A 126 -10.58 3.96 -10.60
C ASP A 126 -9.32 3.40 -11.29
N ILE A 127 -9.37 3.14 -12.59
CA ILE A 127 -8.20 2.64 -13.34
C ILE A 127 -7.06 3.66 -13.40
N TYR A 128 -7.36 4.95 -13.46
CA TYR A 128 -6.34 5.99 -13.55
C TYR A 128 -5.55 6.05 -12.26
N LEU A 129 -6.26 6.16 -11.14
CA LEU A 129 -5.61 6.25 -9.84
C LEU A 129 -4.84 4.97 -9.52
N ALA A 130 -5.39 3.79 -9.81
CA ALA A 130 -4.65 2.54 -9.65
C ALA A 130 -3.38 2.52 -10.51
N SER A 131 -3.48 2.87 -11.79
CA SER A 131 -2.34 2.86 -12.73
C SER A 131 -1.29 3.92 -12.37
N MET A 132 -1.71 5.09 -11.89
CA MET A 132 -0.82 6.14 -11.40
C MET A 132 -0.08 5.71 -10.13
N VAL A 133 -0.75 5.02 -9.20
CA VAL A 133 -0.10 4.49 -8.00
C VAL A 133 0.94 3.43 -8.39
N LEU A 134 0.60 2.50 -9.29
CA LEU A 134 1.56 1.50 -9.79
C LEU A 134 2.75 2.16 -10.48
N LEU A 135 2.51 3.03 -11.46
CA LEU A 135 3.55 3.74 -12.20
C LEU A 135 4.41 4.64 -11.29
N GLY A 136 3.80 5.33 -10.34
CA GLY A 136 4.46 6.20 -9.37
C GLY A 136 5.34 5.47 -8.37
N SER A 137 5.09 4.17 -8.17
CA SER A 137 5.85 3.30 -7.26
C SER A 137 7.10 2.69 -7.91
N LEU A 138 7.28 2.87 -9.22
CA LEU A 138 8.42 2.31 -9.94
C LEU A 138 9.70 3.14 -9.74
N GLU A 139 10.82 2.44 -9.71
CA GLU A 139 12.18 2.97 -9.66
C GLU A 139 12.85 2.94 -11.05
N PRO A 140 13.87 3.78 -11.30
CA PRO A 140 14.62 3.76 -12.55
C PRO A 140 15.13 2.36 -12.92
N GLY A 141 14.97 1.96 -14.18
CA GLY A 141 15.31 0.63 -14.69
C GLY A 141 14.17 -0.40 -14.62
N GLN A 142 13.13 -0.15 -13.84
CA GLN A 142 11.94 -1.01 -13.80
C GLN A 142 11.01 -0.76 -15.00
N THR A 143 10.14 -1.73 -15.28
CA THR A 143 9.27 -1.75 -16.46
C THR A 143 7.80 -1.58 -16.09
N PHE A 144 7.12 -0.75 -16.88
CA PHE A 144 5.68 -0.57 -16.87
C PHE A 144 5.10 -0.95 -18.23
N LYS A 145 4.34 -2.05 -18.29
CA LYS A 145 3.69 -2.53 -19.53
C LYS A 145 2.20 -2.25 -19.47
N VAL A 146 1.65 -1.63 -20.51
CA VAL A 146 0.21 -1.26 -20.54
C VAL A 146 -0.42 -1.58 -21.89
N VAL A 147 -1.55 -2.29 -21.85
CA VAL A 147 -2.50 -2.39 -22.97
C VAL A 147 -3.70 -1.53 -22.64
N SER A 148 -3.98 -0.53 -23.46
CA SER A 148 -5.01 0.46 -23.19
C SER A 148 -6.03 0.53 -24.31
N ASN A 149 -7.30 0.38 -23.96
CA ASN A 149 -8.44 0.76 -24.80
C ASN A 149 -8.89 2.22 -24.53
N LEU A 150 -8.08 3.02 -23.83
CA LEU A 150 -8.34 4.44 -23.59
C LEU A 150 -8.02 5.25 -24.86
N SER A 151 -8.78 4.99 -25.92
CA SER A 151 -8.53 5.51 -27.26
C SER A 151 -9.13 6.89 -27.54
N LYS A 152 -9.73 7.53 -26.54
CA LYS A 152 -10.33 8.88 -26.69
C LYS A 152 -9.42 9.95 -26.11
N ARG A 153 -9.29 11.07 -26.83
CA ARG A 153 -8.50 12.25 -26.42
C ARG A 153 -8.87 12.78 -25.03
N PHE A 154 -10.15 12.66 -24.64
CA PHE A 154 -10.64 13.08 -23.33
C PHE A 154 -9.83 12.48 -22.16
N TYR A 155 -9.39 11.23 -22.30
CA TYR A 155 -8.67 10.49 -21.28
C TYR A 155 -7.22 10.94 -21.08
N TRP A 156 -6.71 11.79 -21.97
CA TRP A 156 -5.32 12.24 -21.99
C TRP A 156 -5.19 13.75 -21.84
N LYS A 157 -6.18 14.53 -22.30
CA LYS A 157 -6.02 15.99 -22.48
C LYS A 157 -6.99 16.87 -21.70
N THR A 158 -8.18 16.39 -21.32
CA THR A 158 -9.27 17.30 -20.91
C THR A 158 -9.84 17.06 -19.51
N GLY A 159 -9.25 16.19 -18.71
CA GLY A 159 -9.66 15.95 -17.31
C GLY A 159 -8.47 15.97 -16.36
N ILE A 160 -8.66 16.48 -15.13
CA ILE A 160 -7.60 16.64 -14.11
C ILE A 160 -6.76 15.37 -13.96
N ARG A 161 -7.42 14.21 -13.78
CA ARG A 161 -6.74 12.91 -13.65
C ARG A 161 -6.07 12.44 -14.95
N GLY A 162 -6.58 12.84 -16.12
CA GLY A 162 -5.99 12.50 -17.41
C GLY A 162 -4.73 13.31 -17.71
N THR A 163 -4.73 14.61 -17.36
CA THR A 163 -3.55 15.47 -17.44
C THR A 163 -2.48 15.03 -16.44
N GLU A 164 -2.85 14.77 -15.19
CA GLU A 164 -1.94 14.24 -14.15
C GLU A 164 -1.31 12.90 -14.57
N HIS A 165 -2.12 11.98 -15.11
CA HIS A 165 -1.63 10.70 -15.61
C HIS A 165 -0.63 10.89 -16.76
N THR A 166 -0.93 11.78 -17.72
CA THR A 166 -0.04 12.04 -18.87
C THR A 166 1.29 12.64 -18.41
N GLU A 167 1.25 13.61 -17.51
CA GLU A 167 2.45 14.22 -16.91
C GLU A 167 3.29 13.19 -16.15
N LEU A 168 2.64 12.34 -15.35
CA LEU A 168 3.32 11.27 -14.60
C LEU A 168 4.03 10.29 -15.54
N ASN A 169 3.38 9.88 -16.65
CA ASN A 169 4.00 9.02 -17.66
C ASN A 169 5.28 9.63 -18.21
N MET A 170 5.22 10.90 -18.64
CA MET A 170 6.40 11.60 -19.18
C MET A 170 7.49 11.77 -18.13
N GLN A 171 7.13 12.11 -16.89
CA GLN A 171 8.09 12.28 -15.81
C GLN A 171 8.81 10.97 -15.46
N GLN A 172 8.07 9.87 -15.36
CA GLN A 172 8.62 8.56 -15.01
C GLN A 172 9.50 7.99 -16.13
N ALA A 173 9.10 8.16 -17.40
CA ALA A 173 9.95 7.81 -18.54
C ALA A 173 11.28 8.57 -18.52
N ARG A 174 11.24 9.89 -18.28
CA ARG A 174 12.44 10.73 -18.16
C ARG A 174 13.34 10.37 -16.97
N LYS A 175 12.80 9.78 -15.91
CA LYS A 175 13.57 9.26 -14.77
C LYS A 175 14.25 7.91 -15.07
N GLY A 176 13.97 7.29 -16.22
CA GLY A 176 14.57 6.02 -16.63
C GLY A 176 13.70 4.79 -16.35
N ILE A 177 12.39 4.96 -16.09
CA ILE A 177 11.45 3.85 -16.06
C ILE A 177 11.12 3.45 -17.50
N LYS A 178 11.18 2.16 -17.82
CA LYS A 178 10.86 1.65 -19.16
C LYS A 178 9.36 1.50 -19.30
N ILE A 179 8.71 2.44 -19.98
CA ILE A 179 7.27 2.38 -20.25
C ILE A 179 7.03 1.83 -21.65
N GLN A 180 6.21 0.78 -21.74
CA GLN A 180 5.77 0.21 -23.01
C GLN A 180 4.25 0.22 -23.06
N ARG A 181 3.70 0.90 -24.07
CA ARG A 181 2.27 1.16 -24.17
C ARG A 181 1.72 0.73 -25.52
N ILE A 182 0.70 -0.12 -25.48
CA ILE A 182 -0.05 -0.56 -26.64
C ILE A 182 -1.44 0.08 -26.58
N PHE A 183 -1.79 0.82 -27.64
CA PHE A 183 -3.13 1.36 -27.82
C PHE A 183 -3.98 0.44 -28.69
N VAL A 184 -5.11 0.00 -28.15
CA VAL A 184 -6.11 -0.79 -28.88
C VAL A 184 -7.15 0.16 -29.46
N LEU A 185 -7.13 0.31 -30.78
CA LEU A 185 -7.96 1.27 -31.53
C LEU A 185 -9.15 0.57 -32.19
N TYR A 186 -10.28 1.25 -32.29
CA TYR A 186 -11.48 0.72 -32.94
C TYR A 186 -11.60 1.15 -34.39
N SER A 187 -10.95 2.26 -34.76
CA SER A 187 -11.10 2.85 -36.08
C SER A 187 -9.91 3.73 -36.42
N ARG A 188 -9.71 3.97 -37.71
CA ARG A 188 -8.66 4.86 -38.19
C ARG A 188 -8.84 6.31 -37.75
N SER A 189 -10.07 6.75 -37.46
CA SER A 189 -10.29 8.09 -36.88
C SER A 189 -9.70 8.22 -35.49
N GLU A 190 -9.75 7.16 -34.65
CA GLU A 190 -9.11 7.20 -33.32
C GLU A 190 -7.59 7.32 -33.41
N LEU A 191 -6.97 6.71 -34.43
CA LEU A 191 -5.54 6.86 -34.68
C LEU A 191 -5.17 8.34 -34.91
N LEU A 192 -5.94 9.03 -35.75
CA LEU A 192 -5.73 10.46 -36.04
C LEU A 192 -5.96 11.34 -34.80
N GLU A 193 -6.95 11.00 -33.97
CA GLU A 193 -7.22 11.73 -32.73
C GLU A 193 -6.11 11.58 -31.68
N LEU A 194 -5.39 10.46 -31.69
CA LEU A 194 -4.34 10.14 -30.71
C LEU A 194 -2.92 10.39 -31.23
N GLU A 195 -2.74 10.76 -32.50
CA GLU A 195 -1.43 10.97 -33.10
C GLU A 195 -0.58 11.98 -32.29
N GLU A 196 -1.19 13.07 -31.83
CA GLU A 196 -0.55 14.05 -30.91
C GLU A 196 -0.08 13.39 -29.61
N VAL A 197 -0.92 12.53 -29.01
CA VAL A 197 -0.59 11.81 -27.76
C VAL A 197 0.54 10.81 -27.99
N PHE A 198 0.56 10.15 -29.15
CA PHE A 198 1.61 9.19 -29.51
C PHE A 198 2.95 9.91 -29.67
N HIS A 199 2.96 11.05 -30.36
CA HIS A 199 4.14 11.91 -30.49
C HIS A 199 4.66 12.38 -29.13
N GLU A 200 3.80 12.89 -28.26
CA GLU A 200 4.19 13.34 -26.93
C GLU A 200 4.81 12.23 -26.09
N GLN A 201 4.18 11.05 -26.05
CA GLN A 201 4.70 9.91 -25.30
C GLN A 201 6.01 9.39 -25.87
N ALA A 202 6.10 9.22 -27.20
CA ALA A 202 7.33 8.79 -27.85
C ALA A 202 8.48 9.79 -27.63
N SER A 203 8.20 11.09 -27.66
CA SER A 203 9.20 12.15 -27.40
C SER A 203 9.72 12.12 -25.96
N ALA A 204 8.95 11.57 -25.02
CA ALA A 204 9.36 11.37 -23.64
C ALA A 204 10.14 10.07 -23.40
N GLY A 205 10.37 9.25 -24.45
CA GLY A 205 11.09 7.99 -24.36
C GLY A 205 10.21 6.78 -24.04
N ILE A 206 8.89 6.88 -24.23
CA ILE A 206 7.94 5.77 -24.05
C ILE A 206 7.88 4.95 -25.34
N ASP A 207 7.95 3.62 -25.23
CA ASP A 207 7.75 2.71 -26.36
C ASP A 207 6.25 2.64 -26.70
N VAL A 208 5.83 3.37 -27.73
CA VAL A 208 4.43 3.44 -28.16
C VAL A 208 4.15 2.46 -29.30
N TYR A 209 3.10 1.68 -29.14
CA TYR A 209 2.55 0.75 -30.13
C TYR A 209 1.05 0.96 -30.29
N TYR A 210 0.51 0.57 -31.43
CA TYR A 210 -0.94 0.52 -31.63
C TYR A 210 -1.36 -0.68 -32.47
N ALA A 211 -2.61 -1.10 -32.28
CA ALA A 211 -3.23 -2.12 -33.09
C ALA A 211 -4.74 -1.88 -33.17
N PHE A 212 -5.34 -2.23 -34.30
CA PHE A 212 -6.79 -2.23 -34.42
C PHE A 212 -7.38 -3.46 -33.72
N ARG A 213 -8.46 -3.27 -32.98
CA ARG A 213 -9.10 -4.31 -32.18
C ARG A 213 -9.45 -5.55 -32.98
N GLU A 214 -9.93 -5.37 -34.21
CA GLU A 214 -10.26 -6.46 -35.15
C GLU A 214 -9.09 -7.42 -35.39
N ASN A 215 -7.85 -6.93 -35.30
CA ASN A 215 -6.64 -7.73 -35.47
C ASN A 215 -6.23 -8.48 -34.20
N LEU A 216 -6.85 -8.17 -33.05
CA LEU A 216 -6.45 -8.67 -31.74
C LEU A 216 -7.55 -9.49 -31.04
N GLU A 217 -8.72 -9.70 -31.66
CA GLU A 217 -9.89 -10.33 -31.00
C GLU A 217 -9.57 -11.68 -30.35
N SER A 218 -8.68 -12.48 -30.95
CA SER A 218 -8.29 -13.81 -30.45
C SER A 218 -7.25 -13.78 -29.32
N ILE A 219 -6.60 -12.64 -29.08
CA ILE A 219 -5.45 -12.53 -28.16
C ILE A 219 -5.63 -11.46 -27.07
N LEU A 220 -6.71 -10.68 -27.09
CA LEU A 220 -7.03 -9.72 -26.03
C LEU A 220 -7.68 -10.42 -24.83
N PRO A 221 -6.98 -10.61 -23.70
CA PRO A 221 -7.55 -11.27 -22.53
C PRO A 221 -8.55 -10.37 -21.80
N TYR A 222 -8.38 -9.05 -21.89
CA TYR A 222 -9.10 -8.05 -21.12
C TYR A 222 -9.31 -6.77 -21.92
N ALA A 223 -10.20 -5.90 -21.44
CA ALA A 223 -10.46 -4.60 -22.06
C ALA A 223 -9.23 -3.68 -22.00
N SER A 224 -8.53 -3.69 -20.86
CA SER A 224 -7.27 -2.99 -20.64
C SER A 224 -6.55 -3.62 -19.45
N PHE A 225 -5.23 -3.58 -19.44
CA PHE A 225 -4.45 -3.95 -18.27
C PHE A 225 -3.13 -3.19 -18.22
N ALA A 226 -2.61 -3.03 -17.00
CA ALA A 226 -1.29 -2.49 -16.72
C ALA A 226 -0.57 -3.42 -15.74
N ILE A 227 0.70 -3.72 -15.99
CA ILE A 227 1.49 -4.61 -15.13
C ILE A 227 2.89 -4.05 -14.89
N SER A 228 3.44 -4.41 -13.74
CA SER A 228 4.89 -4.40 -13.49
C SER A 228 5.28 -5.76 -12.93
N GLU A 229 6.16 -6.45 -13.65
CA GLU A 229 6.78 -7.69 -13.18
C GLU A 229 7.73 -7.41 -12.01
N ASP A 230 8.39 -6.25 -12.01
CA ASP A 230 9.32 -5.83 -10.95
C ASP A 230 8.63 -5.64 -9.58
N LEU A 231 7.41 -5.10 -9.58
CA LEU A 231 6.61 -4.90 -8.38
C LEU A 231 5.61 -6.03 -8.11
N CYS A 232 5.63 -7.11 -8.90
CA CYS A 232 4.65 -8.19 -8.82
C CYS A 232 3.22 -7.68 -8.70
N THR A 233 2.84 -6.70 -9.53
CA THR A 233 1.51 -6.06 -9.46
C THR A 233 0.89 -5.93 -10.84
N GLY A 234 -0.40 -6.28 -10.93
CA GLY A 234 -1.22 -6.11 -12.12
C GLY A 234 -2.53 -5.39 -11.82
N ILE A 235 -3.00 -4.63 -12.81
CA ILE A 235 -4.28 -3.92 -12.81
C ILE A 235 -5.02 -4.32 -14.07
N VAL A 236 -6.23 -4.85 -13.91
CA VAL A 236 -7.01 -5.40 -15.01
C VAL A 236 -8.39 -4.76 -15.05
N SER A 237 -8.78 -4.26 -16.22
CA SER A 237 -10.14 -3.89 -16.54
C SER A 237 -10.79 -4.96 -17.40
N HIS A 238 -11.84 -5.59 -16.88
CA HIS A 238 -12.58 -6.64 -17.58
C HIS A 238 -13.55 -6.09 -18.62
N ARG A 239 -13.99 -4.83 -18.47
CA ARG A 239 -15.08 -4.25 -19.24
C ARG A 239 -14.69 -2.93 -19.87
N GLN A 240 -15.01 -2.79 -21.14
CA GLN A 240 -14.64 -1.61 -21.93
C GLN A 240 -15.47 -0.38 -21.57
N ASP A 241 -16.70 -0.60 -21.14
CA ASP A 241 -17.66 0.44 -20.75
C ASP A 241 -17.51 0.88 -19.29
N ILE A 242 -16.75 0.14 -18.48
CA ILE A 242 -16.57 0.42 -17.05
C ILE A 242 -15.08 0.64 -16.75
N LEU A 243 -14.59 1.84 -17.05
CA LEU A 243 -13.25 2.28 -16.64
C LEU A 243 -13.14 2.54 -15.12
N GLY A 244 -14.28 2.58 -14.43
CA GLY A 244 -14.38 2.83 -12.99
C GLY A 244 -14.32 1.58 -12.13
N LYS A 245 -13.97 0.40 -12.65
CA LYS A 245 -13.83 -0.82 -11.83
C LYS A 245 -12.73 -1.72 -12.39
N VAL A 246 -11.68 -1.91 -11.61
CA VAL A 246 -10.53 -2.74 -11.94
C VAL A 246 -10.27 -3.78 -10.87
N THR A 247 -9.69 -4.89 -11.28
CA THR A 247 -9.07 -5.85 -10.37
C THR A 247 -7.60 -5.47 -10.19
N VAL A 248 -7.16 -5.31 -8.96
CA VAL A 248 -5.74 -5.21 -8.61
C VAL A 248 -5.30 -6.58 -8.10
N THR A 249 -4.19 -7.08 -8.61
CA THR A 249 -3.65 -8.41 -8.30
C THR A 249 -2.17 -8.35 -7.97
N THR A 250 -1.76 -9.20 -7.03
CA THR A 250 -0.35 -9.51 -6.73
C THR A 250 -0.02 -10.98 -7.01
N ASN A 251 -0.90 -11.70 -7.73
CA ASN A 251 -0.71 -13.09 -8.08
C ASN A 251 0.32 -13.22 -9.21
N SER A 252 1.48 -13.82 -8.90
CA SER A 252 2.60 -13.97 -9.85
C SER A 252 2.25 -14.77 -11.10
N GLU A 253 1.38 -15.78 -11.00
CA GLU A 253 0.96 -16.60 -12.15
C GLU A 253 0.16 -15.75 -13.13
N TRP A 254 -0.80 -14.96 -12.63
CA TRP A 254 -1.58 -14.02 -13.44
C TRP A 254 -0.72 -12.94 -14.06
N ILE A 255 0.25 -12.40 -13.32
CA ILE A 255 1.16 -11.36 -13.83
C ILE A 255 2.04 -11.93 -14.96
N SER A 256 2.54 -13.16 -14.80
CA SER A 256 3.32 -13.84 -15.84
C SER A 256 2.49 -14.12 -17.10
N GLU A 257 1.24 -14.54 -16.93
CA GLU A 257 0.30 -14.71 -18.04
C GLU A 257 0.05 -13.39 -18.77
N LEU A 258 -0.28 -12.32 -18.03
CA LEU A 258 -0.48 -10.97 -18.58
C LEU A 258 0.76 -10.44 -19.30
N SER A 259 1.95 -10.73 -18.80
CA SER A 259 3.22 -10.37 -19.44
C SER A 259 3.41 -11.08 -20.77
N THR A 260 3.09 -12.38 -20.82
CA THR A 260 3.14 -13.16 -22.07
C THR A 260 2.13 -12.63 -23.08
N ARG A 261 0.89 -12.34 -22.65
CA ARG A 261 -0.14 -11.72 -23.51
C ARG A 261 0.28 -10.34 -24.00
N PHE A 262 0.93 -9.55 -23.16
CA PHE A 262 1.47 -8.26 -23.58
C PHE A 262 2.44 -8.41 -24.76
N GLU A 263 3.38 -9.36 -24.68
CA GLU A 263 4.35 -9.59 -25.75
C GLU A 263 3.69 -10.10 -27.04
N GLU A 264 2.71 -11.00 -26.95
CA GLU A 264 1.93 -11.47 -28.10
C GLU A 264 1.22 -10.30 -28.81
N ILE A 265 0.55 -9.44 -28.04
CA ILE A 265 -0.14 -8.25 -28.56
C ILE A 265 0.89 -7.29 -29.16
N ARG A 266 2.04 -7.07 -28.50
CA ARG A 266 3.10 -6.17 -28.98
C ARG A 266 3.64 -6.61 -30.34
N VAL A 267 3.84 -7.92 -30.54
CA VAL A 267 4.30 -8.48 -31.82
C VAL A 267 3.26 -8.29 -32.93
N ALA A 268 1.97 -8.35 -32.60
CA ALA A 268 0.87 -8.08 -33.53
C ALA A 268 0.58 -6.58 -33.73
N SER A 269 1.29 -5.69 -33.02
CA SER A 269 1.07 -4.24 -33.05
C SER A 269 2.09 -3.51 -33.92
N GLU A 270 1.68 -2.35 -34.44
CA GLU A 270 2.57 -1.43 -35.16
C GLU A 270 3.31 -0.55 -34.14
N ASN A 271 4.63 -0.42 -34.30
CA ASN A 271 5.44 0.46 -33.47
C ASN A 271 5.37 1.89 -34.01
N PHE A 272 4.94 2.83 -33.17
CA PHE A 272 4.92 4.24 -33.53
C PHE A 272 6.34 4.81 -33.43
N ARG A 273 6.87 5.28 -34.56
CA ARG A 273 8.20 5.89 -34.64
C ARG A 273 8.06 7.37 -34.95
N LEU A 274 8.80 8.19 -34.23
CA LEU A 274 8.99 9.60 -34.58
C LEU A 274 9.66 9.64 -35.96
N GLN A 275 8.93 10.18 -36.95
CA GLN A 275 9.48 10.49 -38.28
C GLN A 275 10.24 11.81 -38.24
#